data_AF-A0AAN8UEM8-F1
#
_entry.id   AF-A0AAN8UEM8-F1
#
_cell.length_a   1.000
_cell.length_b   1.000
_cell.length_c   1.000
_cell.angle_alpha   90.00
_cell.angle_beta   90.00
_cell.angle_gamma   90.00
#
_symmetry.space_group_name_H-M   'P 1'
#
loop_
_entity.id
_entity.type
_entity.pdbx_description
1 polymer ?
#
loop_
_entity_poly.entity_id
_entity_poly.type
_entity_poly.pdbx_seq_one_letter_code
_entity_poly.pdbx_strand_id
1 'polypeptide(L)'
;MRQLVVETNKYVYTVLDGITQFTVCLHQRTCIYERFQLDELSCPHVLAVLTIKHTGYKKYCSDYYTRKNLLLTYQFQMDSLSDESTWNTPTHVLKEVVLPPHGKRSPERPKNKRHTQLREDGFKKEKITCSNCGQQDHNRKTCKNVRPYDQE
;
A
#
# COMPACT_ATOMS: atom_id res chain seq x y z
N MET A 1 -9.85 -5.78 4.40
CA MET A 1 -11.12 -6.49 4.17
C MET A 1 -10.80 -7.73 3.35
N ARG A 2 -11.46 -8.86 3.64
CA ARG A 2 -11.25 -10.13 2.94
C ARG A 2 -12.25 -10.21 1.79
N GLN A 3 -11.77 -10.21 0.55
CA GLN A 3 -12.64 -10.41 -0.62
C GLN A 3 -13.06 -11.88 -0.70
N LEU A 4 -14.34 -12.14 -0.97
CA LEU A 4 -14.85 -13.49 -1.26
C LEU A 4 -14.97 -13.64 -2.76
N VAL A 5 -14.39 -14.70 -3.32
CA VAL A 5 -14.48 -14.99 -4.76
C VAL A 5 -15.32 -16.24 -4.95
N VAL A 6 -16.35 -16.12 -5.77
CA VAL A 6 -17.24 -17.19 -6.20
C VAL A 6 -17.02 -17.42 -7.68
N GLU A 7 -16.69 -18.66 -8.06
CA GLU A 7 -16.57 -19.04 -9.46
C GLU A 7 -17.97 -19.18 -10.07
N THR A 8 -18.25 -18.41 -11.12
CA THR A 8 -19.52 -18.48 -11.86
C THR A 8 -19.37 -19.40 -13.07
N ASN A 9 -18.25 -19.28 -13.80
CA ASN A 9 -17.85 -20.21 -14.83
C ASN A 9 -16.31 -20.24 -14.95
N LYS A 10 -15.79 -21.03 -15.91
CA LYS A 10 -14.33 -21.20 -16.13
C LYS A 10 -13.53 -19.89 -16.22
N TYR A 11 -14.13 -18.82 -16.76
CA TYR A 11 -13.46 -17.54 -17.03
C TYR A 11 -14.08 -16.35 -16.28
N VAL A 12 -15.26 -16.51 -15.68
CA VAL A 12 -16.06 -15.46 -15.06
C VAL A 12 -16.22 -15.76 -13.58
N TYR A 13 -15.93 -14.75 -12.78
CA TYR A 13 -15.88 -14.80 -11.33
C TYR A 13 -16.68 -13.65 -10.75
N THR A 14 -17.35 -13.94 -9.65
CA THR A 14 -18.01 -12.95 -8.81
C THR A 14 -17.12 -12.68 -7.60
N VAL A 15 -16.75 -11.43 -7.38
CA VAL A 15 -15.95 -10.99 -6.22
C VAL A 15 -16.83 -10.13 -5.32
N LEU A 16 -17.02 -10.54 -4.08
CA LEU A 16 -17.67 -9.73 -3.05
C LEU A 16 -16.59 -8.97 -2.28
N ASP A 17 -16.66 -7.64 -2.32
CA ASP A 17 -15.85 -6.75 -1.49
C ASP A 17 -16.78 -5.92 -0.61
N GLY A 18 -16.84 -6.27 0.67
CA GLY A 18 -17.83 -5.72 1.60
C GLY A 18 -19.26 -6.09 1.19
N ILE A 19 -20.08 -5.06 0.90
CA ILE A 19 -21.48 -5.20 0.45
C ILE A 19 -21.61 -5.17 -1.07
N THR A 20 -20.54 -4.88 -1.79
CA THR A 20 -20.55 -4.72 -3.24
C THR A 20 -20.09 -5.98 -3.95
N GLN A 21 -20.73 -6.27 -5.08
CA GLN A 21 -20.44 -7.42 -5.93
C GLN A 21 -19.83 -6.95 -7.25
N PHE A 22 -18.74 -7.62 -7.65
CA PHE A 22 -18.01 -7.33 -8.89
C PHE A 22 -17.95 -8.57 -9.76
N THR A 23 -18.22 -8.40 -11.06
CA THR A 23 -17.97 -9.43 -12.05
C THR A 23 -16.60 -9.22 -12.67
N VAL A 24 -15.81 -10.29 -12.70
CA VAL A 24 -14.47 -10.34 -13.28
C VAL A 24 -14.44 -11.41 -14.37
N CYS A 25 -14.09 -11.04 -15.60
CA CYS A 25 -13.86 -11.97 -16.70
C CYS A 25 -12.36 -12.01 -17.03
N LEU A 26 -11.70 -13.13 -16.73
CA LEU A 26 -10.27 -13.29 -17.01
C LEU A 26 -9.97 -13.43 -18.51
N HIS A 27 -10.89 -14.02 -19.29
CA HIS A 27 -10.70 -14.18 -20.73
C HIS A 27 -10.73 -12.84 -21.45
N GLN A 28 -11.76 -12.03 -21.17
CA GLN A 28 -11.92 -10.70 -21.76
C GLN A 28 -11.11 -9.63 -21.05
N ARG A 29 -10.45 -9.97 -19.93
CA ARG A 29 -9.65 -9.00 -19.17
C ARG A 29 -10.53 -7.83 -18.72
N THR A 30 -11.68 -8.13 -18.11
CA THR A 30 -12.64 -7.10 -17.68
C THR A 30 -13.02 -7.25 -16.21
N CYS A 31 -13.29 -6.12 -15.57
CA CYS A 31 -13.89 -5.98 -14.25
C CYS A 31 -14.89 -4.81 -14.36
N ILE A 32 -16.01 -4.86 -13.63
CA ILE A 32 -17.05 -3.80 -13.66
C ILE A 32 -16.50 -2.37 -13.47
N TYR A 33 -15.36 -2.20 -12.79
CA TYR A 33 -14.72 -0.90 -12.62
C TYR A 33 -14.01 -0.34 -13.85
N GLU A 34 -13.94 -1.09 -14.96
CA GLU A 34 -13.24 -0.76 -16.22
C GLU A 34 -11.77 -0.37 -16.08
N ARG A 35 -11.19 -0.36 -14.86
CA ARG A 35 -9.76 -0.09 -14.64
C ARG A 35 -8.86 -1.04 -15.40
N PHE A 36 -9.33 -2.27 -15.63
CA PHE A 36 -8.58 -3.21 -16.44
C PHE A 36 -8.50 -2.77 -17.92
N GLN A 37 -9.52 -2.07 -18.41
CA GLN A 37 -9.55 -1.53 -19.78
C GLN A 37 -8.83 -0.18 -19.88
N LEU A 38 -8.93 0.66 -18.85
CA LEU A 38 -8.34 2.00 -18.83
C LEU A 38 -6.85 1.99 -18.50
N ASP A 39 -6.48 1.35 -17.38
CA ASP A 39 -5.11 1.34 -16.88
C ASP A 39 -4.30 0.15 -17.43
N GLU A 40 -4.95 -0.77 -18.15
CA GLU A 40 -4.37 -2.06 -18.57
C GLU A 40 -3.69 -2.85 -17.42
N LEU A 41 -4.14 -2.60 -16.19
CA LEU A 41 -3.64 -3.18 -14.95
C LEU A 41 -4.70 -4.03 -14.26
N SER A 42 -4.25 -5.12 -13.65
CA SER A 42 -5.08 -5.93 -12.77
C SER A 42 -5.56 -5.12 -11.57
N CYS A 43 -6.87 -4.90 -11.47
CA CYS A 43 -7.48 -4.30 -10.29
C CYS A 43 -7.45 -5.27 -9.09
N PRO A 44 -7.72 -4.80 -7.84
CA PRO A 44 -7.71 -5.66 -6.65
C PRO A 44 -8.62 -6.90 -6.77
N HIS A 45 -9.79 -6.77 -7.40
CA HIS A 45 -10.71 -7.90 -7.61
C HIS A 45 -10.11 -8.97 -8.53
N VAL A 46 -9.46 -8.54 -9.62
CA VAL A 46 -8.77 -9.46 -10.53
C VAL A 46 -7.63 -10.15 -9.78
N LEU A 47 -6.84 -9.41 -9.01
CA LEU A 47 -5.76 -9.99 -8.20
C LEU A 47 -6.27 -11.04 -7.20
N ALA A 48 -7.43 -10.83 -6.58
CA ALA A 48 -8.03 -11.82 -5.68
C ALA A 48 -8.42 -13.12 -6.42
N VAL A 49 -9.05 -13.01 -7.60
CA VAL A 49 -9.38 -14.18 -8.44
C VAL A 49 -8.11 -14.94 -8.83
N LEU A 50 -7.06 -14.22 -9.24
CA LEU A 50 -5.79 -14.80 -9.67
C LEU A 50 -5.06 -15.51 -8.55
N THR A 51 -5.14 -14.96 -7.34
CA THR A 51 -4.58 -15.57 -6.13
C THR A 51 -5.21 -16.93 -5.86
N ILE A 52 -6.54 -17.05 -5.99
CA ILE A 52 -7.27 -18.31 -5.79
C ILE A 52 -7.02 -19.30 -6.91
N LYS A 53 -6.85 -18.83 -8.16
CA LYS A 53 -6.50 -19.66 -9.31
C LYS A 53 -5.02 -20.03 -9.38
N HIS A 54 -4.21 -19.66 -8.37
CA HIS A 54 -2.76 -19.85 -8.35
C HIS A 54 -2.08 -19.44 -9.66
N THR A 55 -2.61 -18.39 -10.27
CA THR A 55 -2.21 -17.95 -11.60
C THR A 55 -1.41 -16.66 -11.47
N GLY A 56 -0.25 -16.59 -12.13
CA GLY A 56 0.59 -15.40 -12.09
C GLY A 56 -0.12 -14.17 -12.65
N TYR A 57 -0.12 -13.07 -11.90
CA TYR A 57 -0.76 -11.81 -12.30
C TYR A 57 -0.10 -11.12 -13.49
N LYS A 58 1.18 -11.39 -13.74
CA LYS A 58 1.97 -10.75 -14.80
C LYS A 58 1.32 -10.84 -16.18
N LYS A 59 0.64 -11.95 -16.49
CA LYS A 59 -0.05 -12.15 -17.79
C LYS A 59 -1.34 -11.33 -17.94
N TYR A 60 -1.78 -10.68 -16.87
CA TYR A 60 -2.97 -9.84 -16.79
C TYR A 60 -2.61 -8.38 -16.49
N CYS A 61 -1.37 -7.97 -16.77
CA CYS A 61 -0.96 -6.58 -16.79
C CYS A 61 -0.36 -6.30 -18.17
N SER A 62 -0.50 -5.06 -18.65
CA SER A 62 0.17 -4.61 -19.85
C SER A 62 1.69 -4.65 -19.71
N ASP A 63 2.36 -4.91 -20.83
CA ASP A 63 3.80 -4.85 -20.91
C ASP A 63 4.34 -3.44 -20.61
N TYR A 64 3.52 -2.39 -20.77
CA TYR A 64 3.85 -1.01 -20.40
C TYR A 64 4.43 -0.91 -18.97
N TYR A 65 3.93 -1.71 -18.03
CA TYR A 65 4.35 -1.71 -16.63
C TYR A 65 5.53 -2.65 -16.34
N THR A 66 6.12 -3.28 -17.35
CA THR A 66 7.31 -4.11 -17.15
C THR A 66 8.52 -3.23 -16.85
N ARG A 67 9.45 -3.76 -16.04
CA ARG A 67 10.74 -3.09 -15.78
C ARG A 67 11.47 -2.73 -17.07
N LYS A 68 11.41 -3.60 -18.08
CA LYS A 68 12.02 -3.37 -19.39
C LYS A 68 11.46 -2.10 -20.03
N ASN A 69 10.14 -1.97 -20.13
CA ASN A 69 9.52 -0.82 -20.75
C ASN A 69 9.68 0.45 -19.91
N LEU A 70 9.65 0.34 -18.58
CA LEU A 70 10.00 1.45 -17.70
C LEU A 70 11.40 2.00 -18.00
N LEU A 71 12.40 1.13 -18.12
CA LEU A 71 13.77 1.56 -18.44
C LEU A 71 13.88 2.15 -19.85
N LEU A 72 13.14 1.61 -20.83
CA LEU A 72 13.10 2.16 -22.18
C LEU A 72 12.49 3.57 -22.21
N THR A 73 11.43 3.82 -21.45
CA THR A 73 10.80 5.16 -21.35
C THR A 73 11.78 6.21 -20.83
N TYR A 74 12.65 5.83 -19.88
CA TYR A 74 13.68 6.72 -19.32
C TYR A 74 15.06 6.53 -19.93
N GLN A 75 15.18 5.80 -21.05
CA GLN A 75 16.47 5.58 -21.70
C GLN A 75 17.03 6.87 -22.29
N PHE A 76 16.15 7.80 -22.68
CA PHE A 76 16.58 9.08 -23.20
C PHE A 76 17.27 9.89 -22.11
N GLN A 77 18.52 10.27 -22.39
CA GLN A 77 19.29 11.15 -21.52
C GLN A 77 18.65 12.53 -21.56
N MET A 78 17.96 12.92 -20.49
CA MET A 78 17.57 14.32 -20.31
C MET A 78 18.85 15.11 -20.06
N ASP A 79 19.14 16.08 -20.93
CA ASP A 79 20.19 17.04 -20.67
C ASP A 79 19.89 17.74 -19.34
N SER A 80 20.92 17.91 -18.52
CA SER A 80 20.80 18.76 -17.34
C SER A 80 20.34 20.14 -17.80
N LEU A 81 19.32 20.70 -17.14
CA LEU A 81 18.97 22.10 -17.32
C LEU A 81 20.24 22.92 -17.12
N SER A 82 20.54 23.81 -18.08
CA SER A 82 21.65 24.74 -17.93
C SER A 82 21.36 25.70 -16.77
N ASP A 83 22.40 26.36 -16.26
CA ASP A 83 22.23 27.32 -15.18
C ASP A 83 21.22 28.42 -15.57
N GLU A 84 20.39 28.87 -14.63
CA GLU A 84 19.34 29.86 -14.88
C GLU A 84 19.90 31.16 -15.48
N SER A 85 21.14 31.51 -15.12
CA SER A 85 21.86 32.67 -15.68
C SER A 85 22.10 32.59 -17.19
N THR A 86 22.06 31.39 -17.78
CA THR A 86 22.29 31.14 -19.21
C THR A 86 20.99 31.12 -20.02
N TRP A 87 19.83 31.21 -19.38
CA TRP A 87 18.55 31.11 -20.06
C TRP A 87 18.22 32.42 -20.78
N ASN A 88 17.86 32.32 -22.07
CA ASN A 88 17.32 33.45 -22.84
C ASN A 88 15.84 33.65 -22.50
N THR A 89 15.56 34.13 -21.29
CA THR A 89 14.20 34.41 -20.82
C THR A 89 13.73 35.79 -21.31
N PRO A 90 12.63 35.88 -22.08
CA PRO A 90 12.11 37.15 -22.55
C PRO A 90 11.79 38.12 -21.40
N THR A 91 11.98 39.41 -21.63
CA THR A 91 11.75 40.46 -20.61
C THR A 91 10.31 40.50 -20.08
N HIS A 92 9.32 40.07 -20.86
CA HIS A 92 7.93 40.02 -20.40
C HIS A 92 7.69 38.90 -19.38
N VAL A 93 8.39 37.75 -19.50
CA VAL A 93 8.31 36.63 -18.56
C VAL A 93 9.01 36.99 -17.24
N LEU A 94 10.19 37.61 -17.31
CA LEU A 94 10.90 38.08 -16.10
C LEU A 94 10.12 39.12 -15.30
N LYS A 95 9.23 39.86 -15.96
CA LYS A 95 8.36 40.88 -15.33
C LYS A 95 7.01 40.31 -14.89
N GLU A 96 6.71 39.06 -15.26
CA GLU A 96 5.43 38.44 -14.93
C GLU A 96 5.44 38.03 -13.45
N VAL A 97 4.59 38.69 -12.67
CA VAL A 97 4.37 38.32 -11.27
C VAL A 97 3.22 37.32 -11.24
N VAL A 98 3.55 36.03 -11.14
CA VAL A 98 2.55 34.97 -10.92
C VAL A 98 2.05 35.06 -9.49
N LEU A 99 0.89 35.68 -9.30
CA LEU A 99 0.23 35.70 -8.00
C LEU A 99 -0.33 34.31 -7.68
N PRO A 100 -0.31 33.89 -6.40
CA PRO A 100 -1.00 32.67 -6.01
C PRO A 100 -2.50 32.78 -6.37
N PRO A 101 -3.15 31.67 -6.73
CA PRO A 101 -4.57 31.68 -7.05
C PRO A 101 -5.37 32.29 -5.90
N HIS A 102 -6.35 33.14 -6.24
CA HIS A 102 -7.25 33.74 -5.27
C HIS A 102 -8.05 32.64 -4.55
N GLY A 103 -7.65 32.34 -3.32
CA GLY A 103 -8.30 31.36 -2.48
C GLY A 103 -7.62 31.32 -1.12
N LYS A 104 -8.42 31.22 -0.05
CA LYS A 104 -7.86 30.86 1.25
C LYS A 104 -7.29 29.45 1.09
N ARG A 105 -6.03 29.23 1.48
CA ARG A 105 -5.56 27.86 1.71
C ARG A 105 -6.59 27.19 2.62
N SER A 106 -7.16 26.09 2.17
CA SER A 106 -8.00 25.25 3.03
C SER A 106 -7.25 25.05 4.35
N PRO A 107 -7.93 25.08 5.50
CA PRO A 107 -7.29 24.74 6.77
C PRO A 107 -6.43 23.51 6.54
N GLU A 108 -5.14 23.64 6.84
CA GLU A 108 -4.20 22.54 6.70
C GLU A 108 -4.83 21.31 7.34
N ARG A 109 -4.69 20.15 6.67
CA ARG A 109 -5.33 18.89 7.07
C ARG A 109 -5.31 18.83 8.60
N PRO A 110 -6.48 18.81 9.26
CA PRO A 110 -6.53 18.79 10.72
C PRO A 110 -5.55 17.73 11.17
N LYS A 111 -4.58 18.10 12.03
CA LYS A 111 -3.66 17.10 12.61
C LYS A 111 -4.56 15.96 13.02
N ASN A 112 -4.38 14.79 12.39
CA ASN A 112 -5.06 13.60 12.84
C ASN A 112 -4.71 13.56 14.33
N LYS A 113 -5.70 13.80 15.20
CA LYS A 113 -5.57 13.27 16.55
C LYS A 113 -5.33 11.80 16.25
N ARG A 114 -4.11 11.32 16.53
CA ARG A 114 -3.92 9.86 16.60
C ARG A 114 -5.13 9.42 17.39
N HIS A 115 -5.97 8.56 16.81
CA HIS A 115 -6.81 7.76 17.67
C HIS A 115 -5.79 7.11 18.58
N THR A 116 -5.65 7.63 19.80
CA THR A 116 -5.11 6.86 20.91
C THR A 116 -5.97 5.63 20.81
N GLN A 117 -5.38 4.55 20.30
CA GLN A 117 -6.11 3.31 20.17
C GLN A 117 -6.70 3.08 21.55
N LEU A 118 -7.94 2.60 21.59
CA LEU A 118 -8.58 1.97 22.74
C LEU A 118 -7.66 0.86 23.29
N ARG A 119 -6.55 1.26 23.89
CA ARG A 119 -5.45 0.46 24.42
C ARG A 119 -4.97 1.06 25.73
N GLU A 120 -5.31 2.32 26.04
CA GLU A 120 -5.00 2.92 27.33
C GLU A 120 -6.10 2.66 28.37
N ASP A 121 -7.35 2.43 27.94
CA ASP A 121 -8.45 2.07 28.85
C ASP A 121 -8.71 0.56 28.82
N GLY A 122 -8.04 -0.18 29.72
CA GLY A 122 -8.61 -1.43 30.25
C GLY A 122 -7.85 -2.74 30.03
N PHE A 123 -6.70 -2.78 29.36
CA PHE A 123 -5.84 -3.96 29.49
C PHE A 123 -5.12 -3.90 30.83
N LYS A 124 -5.64 -4.65 31.82
CA LYS A 124 -4.87 -5.02 33.01
C LYS A 124 -3.50 -5.48 32.50
N LYS A 125 -2.42 -4.76 32.80
CA LYS A 125 -1.07 -5.21 32.50
C LYS A 125 -0.94 -6.59 33.16
N GLU A 126 -0.91 -7.64 32.36
CA GLU A 126 -0.72 -8.99 32.89
C GLU A 126 0.58 -8.98 33.69
N LYS A 127 0.52 -9.43 34.94
CA LYS A 127 1.69 -9.47 35.80
C LYS A 127 2.69 -10.42 35.16
N ILE A 128 3.88 -9.89 34.83
CA ILE A 128 4.97 -10.67 34.25
C ILE A 128 5.31 -11.77 35.24
N THR A 129 5.19 -13.03 34.82
CA THR A 129 5.50 -14.19 35.65
C THR A 129 6.75 -14.88 35.11
N CYS A 130 7.72 -15.13 35.97
CA CYS A 130 8.99 -15.71 35.61
C CYS A 130 8.83 -17.20 35.29
N SER A 131 9.21 -17.62 34.08
CA SER A 131 9.14 -19.04 33.70
C SER A 131 10.21 -19.92 34.35
N ASN A 132 11.16 -19.36 35.12
CA ASN A 132 12.20 -20.11 35.83
C ASN A 132 11.79 -20.43 37.29
N CYS A 133 11.25 -19.44 38.01
CA CYS A 133 10.89 -19.58 39.42
C CYS A 133 9.39 -19.42 39.73
N GLY A 134 8.56 -19.12 38.73
CA GLY A 134 7.12 -18.93 38.88
C GLY A 134 6.71 -17.64 39.60
N GLN A 135 7.65 -16.83 40.09
CA GLN A 135 7.34 -15.58 40.78
C GLN A 135 7.00 -14.45 39.81
N GLN A 136 6.15 -13.53 40.27
CA GLN A 136 5.73 -12.37 39.49
C GLN A 136 6.79 -11.25 39.52
N ASP A 137 6.58 -10.20 38.72
CA ASP A 137 7.37 -8.96 38.62
C ASP A 137 8.71 -9.03 37.86
N HIS A 138 9.13 -10.21 37.40
CA HIS A 138 10.34 -10.34 36.57
C HIS A 138 10.21 -11.48 35.54
N ASN A 139 11.05 -11.44 34.50
CA ASN A 139 11.07 -12.48 33.47
C ASN A 139 12.29 -13.40 33.67
N ARG A 140 12.35 -14.52 32.93
CA ARG A 140 13.45 -15.50 33.01
C ARG A 140 14.83 -14.88 32.83
N LYS A 141 14.97 -13.81 32.04
CA LYS A 141 16.27 -13.17 31.76
C LYS A 141 16.80 -12.37 32.94
N THR A 142 15.91 -11.86 33.79
CA THR A 142 16.26 -11.05 34.97
C THR A 142 16.10 -11.83 36.29
N CYS A 143 15.85 -13.14 36.20
CA CYS A 143 15.69 -14.00 37.36
C CYS A 143 17.03 -14.23 38.08
N LYS A 144 17.05 -14.00 39.39
CA LYS A 144 18.24 -14.22 40.24
C LYS A 144 18.35 -15.65 40.78
N ASN A 145 17.33 -16.49 40.55
CA ASN A 145 17.36 -17.89 40.99
C ASN A 145 18.16 -18.73 39.99
N VAL A 146 19.06 -19.56 40.51
CA VAL A 146 19.80 -20.59 39.74
C VAL A 146 18.78 -21.46 39.01
N ARG A 147 19.05 -21.80 37.75
CA ARG A 147 18.12 -22.65 36.99
C ARG A 147 18.06 -24.02 37.66
N PRO A 148 16.91 -24.69 37.70
CA PRO A 148 16.80 -26.03 38.28
C PRO A 148 17.78 -27.07 37.70
N TYR A 149 18.32 -26.80 36.49
CA TYR A 149 19.29 -27.64 35.80
C TYR A 149 20.76 -27.32 36.10
N ASP A 150 21.04 -26.23 36.83
CA ASP A 150 22.40 -25.79 37.16
C ASP A 150 22.73 -26.08 38.65
N GLN A 151 21.97 -26.98 39.30
CA GLN A 151 22.26 -27.50 40.65
C GLN A 151 22.88 -28.90 40.53
N GLU A 152 24.20 -28.95 40.30
CA GLU A 152 25.08 -30.06 40.71
C GLU A 152 25.85 -29.63 41.97
#